data_AF-A0A966Z6W6-F1
#
_entry.id   AF-A0A966Z6W6-F1
#
_cell.length_a   1.000
_cell.length_b   1.000
_cell.length_c   1.000
_cell.angle_alpha   90.00
_cell.angle_beta   90.00
_cell.angle_gamma   90.00
#
_symmetry.space_group_name_H-M   'P 1'
#
loop_
_entity.id
_entity.type
_entity.pdbx_description
1 polymer ?
#
loop_
_entity_poly.entity_id
_entity_poly.type
_entity_poly.pdbx_seq_one_letter_code
_entity_poly.pdbx_strand_id
1 'polypeptide(L)'
;MKLRIALALVAAGSCFGQVAFEVASIKPAEAMTPQKMMAGKMNIGMKVDGARVDIGYLGLTELITMAYRLKRHQLQGPDWMSAQRFDIQAKLPAGATKDQVPEMLQALLAERFGLKFHRDTKEQAMYALVVGKGGSKLKEADPDPDPATAVAEGAPVKGTQTFTMGAAGGQTTVRMAQGGGGAVVTTGGSGGMGGARMEMGSDGMMHMELKKITMTAFSEMITRFVDKPVMDQTELKGNYKVTLDLAMSDMMGAARA
;
A
#
# COMPACT_ATOMS: atom_id res chain seq x y z
N MET A 1 10.78 20.20 -32.65
CA MET A 1 10.10 18.97 -33.09
C MET A 1 10.06 17.99 -31.91
N LYS A 2 8.99 17.97 -31.11
CA LYS A 2 8.76 16.97 -30.04
C LYS A 2 7.28 16.59 -30.08
N LEU A 3 7.04 15.39 -30.59
CA LEU A 3 5.76 14.82 -30.94
C LEU A 3 5.00 14.47 -29.65
N ARG A 4 3.85 15.12 -29.42
CA ARG A 4 2.91 14.75 -28.35
C ARG A 4 2.00 13.65 -28.88
N ILE A 5 2.35 12.39 -28.64
CA ILE A 5 1.45 11.27 -28.92
C ILE A 5 0.54 11.11 -27.70
N ALA A 6 -0.64 11.71 -27.74
CA ALA A 6 -1.76 11.33 -26.90
C ALA A 6 -2.51 10.20 -27.62
N LEU A 7 -2.18 8.95 -27.29
CA LEU A 7 -2.94 7.81 -27.81
C LEU A 7 -4.12 7.54 -26.85
N ALA A 8 -5.27 8.12 -27.17
CA ALA A 8 -6.55 7.70 -26.60
C ALA A 8 -7.12 6.60 -27.49
N LEU A 9 -6.88 5.34 -27.14
CA LEU A 9 -7.52 4.21 -27.79
C LEU A 9 -8.86 3.95 -27.08
N VAL A 10 -9.97 4.36 -27.70
CA VAL A 10 -11.32 3.95 -27.30
C VAL A 10 -11.62 2.64 -28.03
N ALA A 11 -11.45 1.51 -27.33
CA ALA A 11 -11.93 0.22 -27.81
C ALA A 11 -13.31 -0.04 -27.20
N ALA A 12 -14.37 0.30 -27.93
CA ALA A 12 -15.72 -0.15 -27.60
C ALA A 12 -15.90 -1.55 -28.18
N GLY A 13 -15.52 -2.57 -27.41
CA GLY A 13 -15.76 -3.98 -27.72
C GLY A 13 -16.44 -4.66 -26.56
N SER A 14 -17.75 -4.90 -26.67
CA SER A 14 -18.50 -5.71 -25.71
C SER A 14 -18.09 -7.17 -25.83
N CYS A 15 -17.10 -7.61 -25.05
CA CYS A 15 -16.87 -9.02 -24.78
C CYS A 15 -17.44 -9.37 -23.41
N PHE A 16 -18.67 -9.88 -23.39
CA PHE A 16 -19.18 -10.63 -22.25
C PHE A 16 -18.23 -11.81 -21.98
N GLY A 17 -17.48 -11.75 -20.88
CA GLY A 17 -16.58 -12.81 -20.42
C GLY A 17 -15.09 -12.49 -20.44
N GLN A 18 -14.65 -11.35 -20.99
CA GLN A 18 -13.23 -10.97 -20.89
C GLN A 18 -12.97 -10.28 -19.56
N VAL A 19 -12.01 -10.79 -18.78
CA VAL A 19 -11.57 -10.15 -17.53
C VAL A 19 -10.71 -8.94 -17.88
N ALA A 20 -11.37 -7.86 -18.30
CA ALA A 20 -10.76 -6.62 -18.72
C ALA A 20 -11.63 -5.43 -18.30
N PHE A 21 -10.99 -4.27 -18.17
CA PHE A 21 -11.71 -3.01 -18.00
C PHE A 21 -12.48 -2.66 -19.26
N GLU A 22 -13.66 -2.05 -19.11
CA GLU A 22 -14.44 -1.51 -20.23
C GLU A 22 -13.64 -0.42 -20.96
N VAL A 23 -12.98 0.44 -20.18
CA VAL A 23 -12.05 1.47 -20.66
C VAL A 23 -10.91 1.58 -19.67
N ALA A 24 -9.68 1.72 -20.16
CA ALA A 24 -8.51 2.01 -19.32
C ALA A 24 -7.57 2.99 -20.02
N SER A 25 -7.06 3.95 -19.26
CA SER A 25 -6.01 4.89 -19.65
C SER A 25 -4.81 4.68 -18.75
N ILE A 26 -3.61 4.69 -19.34
CA ILE A 26 -2.34 4.66 -18.61
C ILE A 26 -1.51 5.86 -19.06
N LYS A 27 -1.00 6.63 -18.10
CA LYS A 27 -0.17 7.81 -18.36
C LYS A 27 1.05 7.80 -17.45
N PRO A 28 2.23 8.28 -17.91
CA PRO A 28 3.32 8.60 -17.02
C PRO A 28 2.84 9.56 -15.93
N ALA A 29 3.05 9.20 -14.67
CA ALA A 29 2.69 10.07 -13.56
C ALA A 29 3.63 11.28 -13.53
N GLU A 30 3.07 12.45 -13.25
CA GLU A 30 3.87 13.65 -13.09
C GLU A 30 4.77 13.55 -11.86
N ALA A 31 5.98 14.12 -11.94
CA ALA A 31 6.92 14.10 -10.82
C ALA A 31 6.28 14.63 -9.53
N MET A 32 6.56 13.93 -8.43
CA MET A 32 6.15 14.37 -7.11
C MET A 32 6.97 15.59 -6.70
N THR A 33 6.28 16.72 -6.49
CA THR A 33 6.92 17.97 -6.02
C THR A 33 6.48 18.27 -4.59
N PRO A 34 7.33 18.91 -3.77
CA PRO A 34 6.96 19.33 -2.42
C PRO A 34 5.67 20.17 -2.41
N GLN A 35 5.44 21.00 -3.43
CA GLN A 35 4.22 21.80 -3.58
C GLN A 35 2.96 20.94 -3.76
N LYS A 36 3.05 19.84 -4.53
CA LYS A 36 1.93 18.90 -4.70
C LYS A 36 1.65 18.08 -3.43
N MET A 37 2.71 17.71 -2.71
CA MET A 37 2.59 17.06 -1.39
C MET A 37 1.83 17.96 -0.42
N MET A 38 2.22 19.24 -0.34
CA MET A 38 1.63 20.24 0.56
C MET A 38 0.21 20.66 0.16
N ALA A 39 -0.15 20.51 -1.12
CA ALA A 39 -1.49 20.78 -1.62
C ALA A 39 -2.51 19.67 -1.30
N GLY A 40 -2.10 18.54 -0.71
CA GLY A 40 -3.00 17.44 -0.34
C GLY A 40 -3.61 16.65 -1.50
N LYS A 41 -3.24 16.97 -2.76
CA LYS A 41 -3.81 16.35 -3.98
C LYS A 41 -3.04 15.11 -4.42
N MET A 42 -2.78 14.22 -3.47
CA MET A 42 -2.00 13.01 -3.67
C MET A 42 -2.92 11.83 -3.97
N ASN A 43 -2.97 11.37 -5.22
CA ASN A 43 -3.50 10.04 -5.51
C ASN A 43 -2.34 9.05 -5.51
N ILE A 44 -2.15 8.33 -4.41
CA ILE A 44 -1.20 7.21 -4.34
C ILE A 44 -1.98 5.93 -4.09
N GLY A 45 -1.66 4.90 -4.88
CA GLY A 45 -2.29 3.60 -4.78
C GLY A 45 -3.65 3.54 -5.47
N MET A 46 -4.44 2.53 -5.13
CA MET A 46 -5.68 2.19 -5.84
C MET A 46 -6.93 2.63 -5.08
N LYS A 47 -7.78 3.41 -5.74
CA LYS A 47 -9.12 3.79 -5.28
C LYS A 47 -10.16 3.22 -6.25
N VAL A 48 -11.26 2.72 -5.68
CA VAL A 48 -12.40 2.22 -6.46
C VAL A 48 -13.66 2.90 -5.93
N ASP A 49 -14.35 3.62 -6.80
CA ASP A 49 -15.57 4.37 -6.52
C ASP A 49 -16.65 4.00 -7.55
N GLY A 50 -17.64 3.21 -7.10
CA GLY A 50 -18.60 2.57 -8.00
C GLY A 50 -17.90 1.75 -9.08
N ALA A 51 -18.11 2.13 -10.35
CA ALA A 51 -17.47 1.49 -11.50
C ALA A 51 -16.09 2.08 -11.84
N ARG A 52 -15.61 3.12 -11.15
CA ARG A 52 -14.36 3.81 -11.49
C ARG A 52 -13.20 3.27 -10.66
N VAL A 53 -12.08 3.03 -11.32
CA VAL A 53 -10.81 2.61 -10.70
C VAL A 53 -9.75 3.66 -11.02
N ASP A 54 -9.15 4.24 -10.00
CA ASP A 54 -8.00 5.16 -10.14
C ASP A 54 -6.80 4.56 -9.39
N ILE A 55 -5.73 4.24 -10.11
CA ILE A 55 -4.44 3.83 -9.54
C ILE A 55 -3.45 4.97 -9.78
N GLY A 56 -3.00 5.63 -8.72
CA GLY A 56 -2.14 6.80 -8.81
C GLY A 56 -0.70 6.51 -8.41
N TYR A 57 0.23 7.08 -9.17
CA TYR A 57 1.65 7.18 -8.84
C TYR A 57 2.32 5.82 -8.50
N LEU A 58 2.04 4.75 -9.26
CA LEU A 58 2.66 3.43 -9.05
C LEU A 58 3.62 3.04 -10.18
N GLY A 59 4.72 2.37 -9.85
CA GLY A 59 5.65 1.82 -10.83
C GLY A 59 5.18 0.47 -11.35
N LEU A 60 5.87 -0.05 -12.37
CA LEU A 60 5.49 -1.34 -12.96
C LEU A 60 5.62 -2.48 -11.93
N THR A 61 6.61 -2.39 -11.06
CA THR A 61 6.77 -3.29 -9.91
C THR A 61 5.50 -3.35 -9.04
N GLU A 62 5.00 -2.21 -8.58
CA GLU A 62 3.83 -2.18 -7.70
C GLU A 62 2.57 -2.63 -8.45
N LEU A 63 2.43 -2.28 -9.72
CA LEU A 63 1.32 -2.74 -10.55
C LEU A 63 1.32 -4.26 -10.75
N ILE A 64 2.47 -4.88 -10.98
CA ILE A 64 2.60 -6.34 -11.11
C ILE A 64 2.31 -7.03 -9.79
N THR A 65 2.91 -6.56 -8.69
CA THR A 65 2.67 -7.16 -7.36
C THR A 65 1.20 -7.08 -6.96
N MET A 66 0.52 -5.98 -7.30
CA MET A 66 -0.91 -5.80 -7.11
C MET A 66 -1.73 -6.76 -7.98
N ALA A 67 -1.44 -6.83 -9.29
CA ALA A 67 -2.18 -7.64 -10.25
C ALA A 67 -2.12 -9.14 -9.93
N TYR A 68 -0.94 -9.62 -9.50
CA TYR A 68 -0.69 -11.04 -9.22
C TYR A 68 -0.69 -11.39 -7.72
N ARG A 69 -1.02 -10.43 -6.85
CA ARG A 69 -1.04 -10.58 -5.39
C ARG A 69 0.30 -11.13 -4.83
N LEU A 70 1.42 -10.62 -5.36
CA LEU A 70 2.77 -11.01 -4.97
C LEU A 70 3.30 -10.14 -3.85
N LYS A 71 4.17 -10.70 -3.01
CA LYS A 71 5.05 -9.92 -2.13
C LYS A 71 6.20 -9.33 -2.96
N ARG A 72 6.70 -8.15 -2.59
CA ARG A 72 7.77 -7.44 -3.33
C ARG A 72 9.00 -8.31 -3.61
N HIS A 73 9.42 -9.13 -2.64
CA HIS A 73 10.56 -10.03 -2.76
C HIS A 73 10.33 -11.24 -3.69
N GLN A 74 9.09 -11.54 -4.06
CA GLN A 74 8.75 -12.62 -5.00
C GLN A 74 8.86 -12.18 -6.46
N LEU A 75 9.02 -10.87 -6.72
CA LEU A 75 9.15 -10.31 -8.07
C LEU A 75 10.60 -9.94 -8.34
N GLN A 76 11.17 -10.54 -9.37
CA GLN A 76 12.46 -10.16 -9.94
C GLN A 76 12.27 -9.56 -11.32
N GLY A 77 13.09 -8.57 -11.65
CA GLY A 77 13.13 -7.99 -12.99
C GLY A 77 14.05 -6.77 -13.03
N PRO A 78 14.11 -6.07 -14.17
CA PRO A 78 15.01 -4.96 -14.35
C PRO A 78 14.72 -3.78 -13.42
N ASP A 79 15.76 -3.07 -12.99
CA ASP A 79 15.65 -1.92 -12.06
C ASP A 79 14.76 -0.79 -12.60
N TRP A 80 14.63 -0.67 -13.93
CA TRP A 80 13.80 0.35 -14.56
C TRP A 80 12.30 0.19 -14.26
N MET A 81 11.84 -1.00 -13.85
CA MET A 81 10.43 -1.24 -13.50
C MET A 81 9.95 -0.34 -12.36
N SER A 82 10.87 0.07 -11.49
CA SER A 82 10.63 1.00 -10.38
C SER A 82 11.14 2.42 -10.67
N ALA A 83 11.54 2.76 -11.89
CA ALA A 83 12.01 4.11 -12.24
C ALA A 83 10.85 5.04 -12.65
N GLN A 84 10.03 4.60 -13.61
CA GLN A 84 8.87 5.36 -14.08
C GLN A 84 7.64 5.05 -13.22
N ARG A 85 6.87 6.08 -12.85
CA ARG A 85 5.54 5.94 -12.21
C ARG A 85 4.44 6.19 -13.23
N PHE A 86 3.28 5.58 -13.01
CA PHE A 86 2.12 5.65 -13.88
C PHE A 86 0.86 5.98 -13.08
N ASP A 87 -0.03 6.73 -13.74
CA ASP A 87 -1.42 6.91 -13.35
C ASP A 87 -2.29 6.07 -14.28
N ILE A 88 -3.16 5.24 -13.70
CA ILE A 88 -4.14 4.42 -14.40
C ILE A 88 -5.53 4.87 -14.01
N GLN A 89 -6.37 5.15 -15.00
CA GLN A 89 -7.78 5.42 -14.82
C GLN A 89 -8.57 4.40 -15.63
N ALA A 90 -9.44 3.64 -14.98
CA ALA A 90 -10.16 2.56 -15.62
C ALA A 90 -11.62 2.50 -15.16
N LYS A 91 -12.45 1.81 -15.96
CA LYS A 91 -13.86 1.58 -15.72
C LYS A 91 -14.15 0.09 -15.67
N LEU A 92 -14.79 -0.35 -14.59
CA LEU A 92 -15.30 -1.71 -14.42
C LEU A 92 -16.52 -1.91 -15.33
N PRO A 93 -16.61 -3.07 -16.02
CA PRO A 93 -17.82 -3.46 -16.72
C PRO A 93 -18.97 -3.70 -15.73
N ALA A 94 -20.21 -3.65 -16.23
CA ALA A 94 -21.39 -3.92 -15.41
C ALA A 94 -21.31 -5.30 -14.74
N GLY A 95 -21.62 -5.35 -13.44
CA GLY A 95 -21.57 -6.57 -12.64
C GLY A 95 -20.18 -6.98 -12.15
N ALA A 96 -19.12 -6.29 -12.57
CA ALA A 96 -17.79 -6.54 -12.01
C ALA A 96 -17.63 -5.95 -10.61
N THR A 97 -16.84 -6.65 -9.79
CA THR A 97 -16.56 -6.23 -8.42
C THR A 97 -15.12 -5.74 -8.27
N LYS A 98 -14.87 -5.00 -7.19
CA LYS A 98 -13.52 -4.54 -6.82
C LYS A 98 -12.51 -5.69 -6.72
N ASP A 99 -12.95 -6.88 -6.32
CA ASP A 99 -12.07 -8.04 -6.13
C ASP A 99 -11.51 -8.59 -7.45
N GLN A 100 -12.13 -8.25 -8.57
CA GLN A 100 -11.70 -8.62 -9.93
C GLN A 100 -10.71 -7.62 -10.54
N VAL A 101 -10.48 -6.47 -9.88
CA VAL A 101 -9.54 -5.46 -10.36
C VAL A 101 -8.14 -6.02 -10.59
N PRO A 102 -7.57 -6.88 -9.71
CA PRO A 102 -6.26 -7.48 -9.95
C PRO A 102 -6.19 -8.26 -11.27
N GLU A 103 -7.20 -9.08 -11.58
CA GLU A 103 -7.24 -9.86 -12.81
C GLU A 103 -7.41 -8.96 -14.06
N MET A 104 -8.24 -7.92 -13.98
CA MET A 104 -8.36 -6.92 -15.06
C MET A 104 -7.05 -6.15 -15.27
N LEU A 105 -6.31 -5.89 -14.18
CA LEU A 105 -4.99 -5.27 -14.24
C LEU A 105 -3.97 -6.21 -14.89
N GLN A 106 -4.03 -7.53 -14.66
CA GLN A 106 -3.18 -8.50 -15.38
C GLN A 106 -3.39 -8.39 -16.90
N ALA A 107 -4.65 -8.39 -17.35
CA ALA A 107 -4.98 -8.26 -18.77
C ALA A 107 -4.47 -6.92 -19.34
N LEU A 108 -4.68 -5.82 -18.61
CA LEU A 108 -4.21 -4.50 -19.02
C LEU A 108 -2.68 -4.44 -19.14
N LEU A 109 -1.94 -5.01 -18.18
CA LEU A 109 -0.48 -5.04 -18.21
C LEU A 109 0.06 -5.90 -19.35
N ALA A 110 -0.57 -7.05 -19.62
CA ALA A 110 -0.22 -7.90 -20.75
C ALA A 110 -0.45 -7.18 -22.09
N GLU A 111 -1.58 -6.49 -22.25
CA GLU A 111 -1.94 -5.80 -23.49
C GLU A 111 -1.09 -4.53 -23.73
N ARG A 112 -0.87 -3.71 -22.70
CA ARG A 112 -0.26 -2.38 -22.85
C ARG A 112 1.26 -2.37 -22.68
N PHE A 113 1.79 -3.25 -21.83
CA PHE A 113 3.24 -3.36 -21.60
C PHE A 113 3.85 -4.60 -22.25
N GLY A 114 3.05 -5.48 -22.86
CA GLY A 114 3.54 -6.74 -23.42
C GLY A 114 4.10 -7.66 -22.34
N LEU A 115 3.57 -7.59 -21.10
CA LEU A 115 4.12 -8.27 -19.94
C LEU A 115 4.20 -9.79 -20.18
N LYS A 116 5.42 -10.32 -20.09
CA LYS A 116 5.72 -11.76 -20.12
C LYS A 116 6.61 -12.10 -18.93
N PHE A 117 6.35 -13.22 -18.29
CA PHE A 117 7.12 -13.70 -17.14
C PHE A 117 7.14 -15.23 -17.11
N HIS A 118 8.03 -15.76 -16.27
CA HIS A 118 8.07 -17.17 -15.91
C HIS A 118 7.95 -17.28 -14.38
N ARG A 119 7.59 -18.48 -13.90
CA ARG A 119 7.52 -18.77 -12.47
C ARG A 119 8.60 -19.78 -12.13
N ASP A 120 9.47 -19.38 -11.21
CA ASP A 120 10.55 -20.23 -10.72
C ASP A 120 10.48 -20.35 -9.21
N THR A 121 11.01 -21.47 -8.69
CA THR A 121 11.27 -21.65 -7.27
C THR A 121 12.74 -21.39 -7.02
N LYS A 122 13.06 -20.55 -6.02
CA LYS A 122 14.44 -20.24 -5.63
C LYS A 122 14.55 -20.31 -4.11
N GLU A 123 15.65 -20.86 -3.64
CA GLU A 123 16.04 -20.73 -2.23
C GLU A 123 16.52 -19.29 -1.99
N GLN A 124 16.01 -18.67 -0.93
CA GLN A 124 16.38 -17.31 -0.55
C GLN A 124 16.60 -17.24 0.96
N ALA A 125 17.69 -16.57 1.35
CA ALA A 125 17.94 -16.28 2.75
C ALA A 125 16.87 -15.32 3.31
N MET A 126 16.31 -15.68 4.46
CA MET A 126 15.31 -14.91 5.18
C MET A 126 15.69 -14.79 6.66
N TYR A 127 15.16 -13.78 7.33
CA TYR A 127 15.22 -13.68 8.79
C TYR A 127 14.04 -14.43 9.42
N ALA A 128 14.26 -15.06 10.56
CA ALA A 128 13.21 -15.61 11.39
C ALA A 128 12.97 -14.71 12.60
N LEU A 129 11.73 -14.25 12.78
CA LEU A 129 11.28 -13.61 14.01
C LEU A 129 10.96 -14.70 15.02
N VAL A 130 11.77 -14.78 16.07
CA VAL A 130 11.65 -15.81 17.12
C VAL A 130 11.50 -15.16 18.49
N VAL A 131 10.91 -15.90 19.43
CA VAL A 131 10.86 -15.46 20.84
C VAL A 131 12.26 -15.57 21.44
N GLY A 132 12.78 -14.45 21.96
CA GLY A 132 14.09 -14.40 22.59
C GLY A 132 14.18 -15.24 23.87
N LYS A 133 15.41 -15.52 24.30
CA LYS A 133 15.67 -16.18 25.60
C LYS A 133 15.06 -15.33 26.72
N GLY A 134 14.07 -15.87 27.43
CA GLY A 134 13.29 -15.16 28.44
C GLY A 134 11.81 -14.97 28.12
N GLY A 135 11.34 -15.45 26.96
CA GLY A 135 9.93 -15.39 26.59
C GLY A 135 9.53 -14.05 25.99
N SER A 136 8.27 -13.96 25.56
CA SER A 136 7.72 -12.73 24.98
C SER A 136 7.52 -11.67 26.06
N LYS A 137 7.98 -10.44 25.79
CA LYS A 137 7.68 -9.24 26.59
C LYS A 137 6.56 -8.40 25.97
N LEU A 138 5.92 -8.90 24.92
CA LEU A 138 4.86 -8.19 24.23
C LEU A 138 3.61 -8.12 25.12
N LYS A 139 2.96 -6.96 25.12
CA LYS A 139 1.66 -6.79 25.77
C LYS A 139 0.58 -7.16 24.78
N GLU A 140 -0.38 -7.97 25.20
CA GLU A 140 -1.57 -8.23 24.38
C GLU A 140 -2.34 -6.92 24.14
N ALA A 141 -2.96 -6.84 22.97
CA ALA A 141 -3.82 -5.72 22.60
C ALA A 141 -5.11 -5.76 23.41
N ASP A 142 -5.66 -4.58 23.68
CA ASP A 142 -6.98 -4.50 24.32
C ASP A 142 -8.04 -5.07 23.37
N PRO A 143 -9.15 -5.63 23.88
CA PRO A 143 -10.29 -6.01 23.07
C PRO A 143 -10.80 -4.81 22.26
N ASP A 144 -11.36 -5.08 21.08
CA ASP A 144 -11.87 -4.01 20.22
C ASP A 144 -12.95 -3.21 20.98
N PRO A 145 -12.92 -1.86 20.91
CA PRO A 145 -14.01 -1.07 21.46
C PRO A 145 -15.33 -1.42 20.75
N ASP A 146 -16.42 -1.40 21.52
CA ASP A 146 -17.77 -1.65 21.02
C ASP A 146 -18.03 -0.76 19.78
N PRO A 147 -18.55 -1.30 18.65
CA PRO A 147 -18.85 -0.54 17.44
C PRO A 147 -19.70 0.72 17.68
N ALA A 148 -20.43 0.82 18.81
CA ALA A 148 -21.15 2.03 19.22
C ALA A 148 -20.23 3.23 19.60
N THR A 149 -18.96 2.99 19.94
CA THR A 149 -17.96 4.03 20.27
C THR A 149 -16.98 4.34 19.15
N ALA A 150 -16.98 3.55 18.06
CA ALA A 150 -16.12 3.75 16.89
C ALA A 150 -16.47 4.97 16.03
N VAL A 151 -17.57 5.67 16.32
CA VAL A 151 -18.02 6.89 15.62
C VAL A 151 -17.42 8.19 16.16
N ALA A 152 -16.59 8.17 17.21
CA ALA A 152 -15.99 9.39 17.76
C ALA A 152 -14.56 9.71 17.26
N GLU A 153 -14.04 9.01 16.24
CA GLU A 153 -12.78 9.40 15.56
C GLU A 153 -13.04 9.82 14.10
N GLY A 154 -14.19 10.46 13.89
CA GLY A 154 -14.62 11.06 12.62
C GLY A 154 -14.90 12.56 12.71
N ALA A 155 -14.64 13.20 13.86
CA ALA A 155 -14.80 14.65 13.97
C ALA A 155 -13.66 15.35 13.20
N PRO A 156 -13.96 16.32 12.31
CA PRO A 156 -12.93 17.17 11.74
C PRO A 156 -12.31 17.99 12.87
N VAL A 157 -11.11 17.61 13.31
CA VAL A 157 -10.32 18.45 14.20
C VAL A 157 -9.84 19.62 13.34
N LYS A 158 -10.21 20.85 13.72
CA LYS A 158 -9.70 22.07 13.07
C LYS A 158 -8.17 22.00 13.04
N GLY A 159 -7.59 22.05 11.83
CA GLY A 159 -6.14 22.02 11.64
C GLY A 159 -5.52 20.63 11.47
N THR A 160 -6.22 19.63 10.96
CA THR A 160 -5.60 18.37 10.50
C THR A 160 -5.77 18.15 9.00
N GLN A 161 -4.69 17.81 8.28
CA GLN A 161 -4.74 17.39 6.86
C GLN A 161 -4.95 15.88 6.78
N THR A 162 -5.94 15.43 5.99
CA THR A 162 -6.25 14.01 5.81
C THR A 162 -5.80 13.53 4.44
N PHE A 163 -4.97 12.49 4.40
CA PHE A 163 -4.50 11.81 3.20
C PHE A 163 -5.03 10.38 3.19
N THR A 164 -5.83 10.01 2.18
CA THR A 164 -6.28 8.61 2.02
C THR A 164 -5.50 7.95 0.89
N MET A 165 -4.70 6.95 1.24
CA MET A 165 -3.93 6.09 0.35
C MET A 165 -4.61 4.72 0.25
N GLY A 166 -4.88 4.26 -0.97
CA GLY A 166 -5.56 2.99 -1.18
C GLY A 166 -4.55 1.87 -1.46
N ALA A 167 -4.56 0.80 -0.65
CA ALA A 167 -3.82 -0.42 -0.93
C ALA A 167 -4.80 -1.54 -1.33
N ALA A 168 -4.30 -2.55 -2.03
CA ALA A 168 -5.10 -3.67 -2.58
C ALA A 168 -5.86 -4.52 -1.53
N GLY A 169 -5.72 -4.22 -0.23
CA GLY A 169 -6.47 -4.85 0.87
C GLY A 169 -7.13 -3.88 1.86
N GLY A 170 -7.14 -2.56 1.60
CA GLY A 170 -7.72 -1.58 2.52
C GLY A 170 -7.42 -0.12 2.18
N GLN A 171 -8.23 0.82 2.72
CA GLN A 171 -7.94 2.26 2.65
C GLN A 171 -7.14 2.68 3.88
N THR A 172 -5.93 3.18 3.68
CA THR A 172 -5.11 3.79 4.74
C THR A 172 -5.38 5.29 4.77
N THR A 173 -5.97 5.78 5.86
CA THR A 173 -6.21 7.20 6.07
C THR A 173 -5.19 7.74 7.06
N VAL A 174 -4.32 8.63 6.59
CA VAL A 174 -3.33 9.35 7.38
C VAL A 174 -3.90 10.73 7.73
N ARG A 175 -4.03 11.06 9.00
CA ARG A 175 -4.42 12.39 9.49
C ARG A 175 -3.21 13.05 10.13
N MET A 176 -2.71 14.12 9.53
CA MET A 176 -1.56 14.89 10.01
C MET A 176 -2.04 16.13 10.78
N ALA A 177 -1.50 16.40 11.96
CA ALA A 177 -1.71 17.68 12.64
C ALA A 177 -0.95 18.82 11.93
N GLN A 178 -1.63 19.94 11.66
CA GLN A 178 -1.06 21.14 11.05
C GLN A 178 -0.16 21.83 12.11
N GLY A 179 1.15 21.63 11.98
CA GLY A 179 2.15 22.12 12.95
C GLY A 179 3.29 21.13 13.24
N GLY A 180 3.29 19.94 12.64
CA GLY A 180 4.42 18.99 12.71
C GLY A 180 4.39 18.04 13.91
N GLY A 181 3.34 18.08 14.75
CA GLY A 181 3.29 17.37 16.03
C GLY A 181 2.61 16.00 16.07
N GLY A 182 2.49 15.28 14.94
CA GLY A 182 1.98 13.90 14.95
C GLY A 182 1.01 13.57 13.81
N ALA A 183 0.99 12.29 13.46
CA ALA A 183 0.22 11.69 12.40
C ALA A 183 -0.54 10.46 12.91
N VAL A 184 -1.86 10.43 12.78
CA VAL A 184 -2.64 9.22 13.06
C VAL A 184 -2.87 8.49 11.74
N VAL A 185 -2.36 7.26 11.64
CA VAL A 185 -2.54 6.41 10.46
C VAL A 185 -3.58 5.33 10.79
N THR A 186 -4.78 5.51 10.27
CA THR A 186 -5.86 4.54 10.41
C THR A 186 -5.96 3.71 9.14
N THR A 187 -5.57 2.44 9.20
CA THR A 187 -5.74 1.49 8.10
C THR A 187 -7.10 0.81 8.21
N GLY A 188 -8.04 1.17 7.35
CA GLY A 188 -9.33 0.49 7.20
C GLY A 188 -9.18 -0.72 6.28
N GLY A 189 -9.09 -1.91 6.86
CA GLY A 189 -9.02 -3.18 6.12
C GLY A 189 -8.61 -4.34 7.02
N SER A 190 -8.93 -5.57 6.61
CA SER A 190 -8.73 -6.82 7.36
C SER A 190 -7.27 -7.27 7.52
N GLY A 191 -6.30 -6.39 7.28
CA GLY A 191 -4.86 -6.70 7.25
C GLY A 191 -4.18 -6.89 8.61
N GLY A 192 -4.94 -7.13 9.68
CA GLY A 192 -4.40 -7.43 11.02
C GLY A 192 -3.72 -6.26 11.74
N MET A 193 -3.68 -5.06 11.17
CA MET A 193 -3.15 -3.84 11.77
C MET A 193 -4.29 -2.95 12.28
N GLY A 194 -4.55 -2.95 13.58
CA GLY A 194 -5.36 -1.90 14.21
C GLY A 194 -4.60 -0.58 14.18
N GLY A 195 -5.31 0.55 14.11
CA GLY A 195 -4.75 1.88 13.83
C GLY A 195 -3.38 2.17 14.46
N ALA A 196 -2.49 2.78 13.68
CA ALA A 196 -1.14 3.15 14.07
C ALA A 196 -1.11 4.64 14.46
N ARG A 197 -0.47 4.95 15.59
CA ARG A 197 -0.14 6.32 15.94
C ARG A 197 1.32 6.56 15.57
N MET A 198 1.60 7.60 14.81
CA MET A 198 2.96 8.01 14.46
C MET A 198 3.21 9.40 15.02
N GLU A 199 4.32 9.58 15.71
CA GLU A 199 4.74 10.86 16.25
C GLU A 199 6.16 11.15 15.76
N MET A 200 6.39 12.37 15.27
CA MET A 200 7.73 12.80 14.90
C MET A 200 8.40 13.36 16.14
N GLY A 201 9.38 12.63 16.67
CA GLY A 201 10.22 13.11 17.77
C GLY A 201 11.05 14.32 17.32
N SER A 202 11.36 15.21 18.27
CA SER A 202 12.24 16.36 18.01
C SER A 202 13.68 15.96 17.67
N ASP A 203 14.02 14.69 17.88
CA ASP A 203 15.28 14.04 17.55
C ASP A 203 15.34 13.49 16.11
N GLY A 204 14.25 13.61 15.34
CA GLY A 204 14.14 13.09 13.98
C GLY A 204 13.84 11.59 13.89
N MET A 205 13.52 10.94 15.01
CA MET A 205 12.98 9.59 15.04
C MET A 205 11.45 9.64 14.93
N MET A 206 10.89 8.75 14.14
CA MET A 206 9.45 8.49 14.11
C MET A 206 9.13 7.44 15.15
N HIS A 207 8.37 7.83 16.18
CA HIS A 207 7.79 6.93 17.15
C HIS A 207 6.48 6.39 16.59
N MET A 208 6.44 5.10 16.27
CA MET A 208 5.26 4.40 15.78
C MET A 208 4.72 3.47 16.85
N GLU A 209 3.48 3.69 17.26
CA GLU A 209 2.74 2.84 18.18
C GLU A 209 1.62 2.11 17.43
N LEU A 210 1.69 0.78 17.46
CA LEU A 210 0.72 -0.14 16.89
C LEU A 210 -0.13 -0.68 18.02
N LYS A 211 -1.41 -0.31 18.06
CA LYS A 211 -2.31 -0.72 19.14
C LYS A 211 -2.71 -2.19 19.07
N LYS A 212 -2.67 -2.77 17.87
CA LYS A 212 -3.11 -4.14 17.63
C LYS A 212 -2.44 -4.68 16.37
N ILE A 213 -1.57 -5.67 16.53
CA ILE A 213 -0.93 -6.36 15.40
C ILE A 213 -0.65 -7.84 15.72
N THR A 214 -0.84 -8.72 14.74
CA THR A 214 -0.37 -10.12 14.83
C THR A 214 1.14 -10.20 14.53
N MET A 215 1.83 -11.24 15.01
CA MET A 215 3.26 -11.42 14.68
C MET A 215 3.50 -11.68 13.19
N THR A 216 2.53 -12.27 12.51
CA THR A 216 2.54 -12.40 11.05
C THR A 216 2.52 -11.03 10.38
N ALA A 217 1.55 -10.16 10.70
CA ALA A 217 1.48 -8.81 10.13
C ALA A 217 2.70 -7.97 10.52
N PHE A 218 3.24 -8.17 11.72
CA PHE A 218 4.45 -7.50 12.19
C PHE A 218 5.69 -7.89 11.37
N SER A 219 5.88 -9.18 11.09
CA SER A 219 7.00 -9.66 10.26
C SER A 219 6.92 -9.10 8.83
N GLU A 220 5.72 -9.02 8.25
CA GLU A 220 5.50 -8.43 6.93
C GLU A 220 5.78 -6.92 6.91
N MET A 221 5.47 -6.21 7.99
CA MET A 221 5.79 -4.80 8.13
C MET A 221 7.30 -4.57 8.26
N ILE A 222 7.98 -5.30 9.15
CA ILE A 222 9.44 -5.15 9.36
C ILE A 222 10.23 -5.47 8.10
N THR A 223 9.76 -6.42 7.28
CA THR A 223 10.38 -6.77 5.99
C THR A 223 10.64 -5.55 5.09
N ARG A 224 9.88 -4.45 5.25
CA ARG A 224 10.09 -3.21 4.47
C ARG A 224 11.30 -2.39 4.92
N PHE A 225 11.79 -2.62 6.13
CA PHE A 225 12.88 -1.87 6.77
C PHE A 225 14.19 -2.65 6.82
N VAL A 226 14.18 -3.95 6.49
CA VAL A 226 15.36 -4.82 6.47
C VAL A 226 15.65 -5.31 5.05
N ASP A 227 16.85 -5.82 4.83
CA ASP A 227 17.34 -6.25 3.50
C ASP A 227 16.83 -7.64 3.07
N LYS A 228 16.23 -8.42 3.98
CA LYS A 228 15.71 -9.77 3.71
C LYS A 228 14.28 -9.94 4.23
N PRO A 229 13.48 -10.81 3.60
CA PRO A 229 12.17 -11.18 4.12
C PRO A 229 12.25 -11.67 5.56
N VAL A 230 11.28 -11.30 6.38
CA VAL A 230 11.12 -11.78 7.75
C VAL A 230 9.96 -12.76 7.81
N MET A 231 10.20 -13.94 8.38
CA MET A 231 9.20 -14.96 8.65
C MET A 231 8.87 -15.01 10.14
N ASP A 232 7.59 -15.01 10.48
CA ASP A 232 7.12 -15.25 11.84
C ASP A 232 7.33 -16.72 12.24
N GLN A 233 8.16 -16.94 13.26
CA GLN A 233 8.37 -18.22 13.94
C GLN A 233 8.23 -18.04 15.47
N THR A 234 7.41 -17.08 15.88
CA THR A 234 7.19 -16.79 17.31
C THR A 234 6.19 -17.74 17.97
N GLU A 235 5.36 -18.41 17.16
CA GLU A 235 4.21 -19.22 17.57
C GLU A 235 3.12 -18.43 18.35
N LEU A 236 3.26 -17.10 18.43
CA LEU A 236 2.34 -16.22 19.12
C LEU A 236 1.11 -15.94 18.26
N LYS A 237 -0.07 -16.33 18.75
CA LYS A 237 -1.36 -16.22 18.02
C LYS A 237 -2.19 -15.00 18.41
N GLY A 238 -1.73 -14.23 19.40
CA GLY A 238 -2.44 -13.06 19.90
C GLY A 238 -2.31 -11.84 18.98
N ASN A 239 -3.03 -10.78 19.35
CA ASN A 239 -2.73 -9.44 18.89
C ASN A 239 -1.94 -8.73 19.97
N TYR A 240 -0.95 -7.95 19.57
CA TYR A 240 -0.03 -7.30 20.48
C TYR A 240 0.04 -5.80 20.24
N LYS A 241 0.37 -5.08 21.30
CA LYS A 241 0.80 -3.68 21.23
C LYS A 241 2.29 -3.67 20.94
N VAL A 242 2.70 -2.91 19.93
CA VAL A 242 4.10 -2.79 19.55
C VAL A 242 4.45 -1.32 19.35
N THR A 243 5.55 -0.89 19.96
CA THR A 243 6.13 0.44 19.75
C THR A 243 7.46 0.28 19.02
N LEU A 244 7.68 1.08 17.99
CA LEU A 244 8.88 1.10 17.18
C LEU A 244 9.38 2.52 17.02
N ASP A 245 10.68 2.70 17.17
CA ASP A 245 11.35 3.95 16.87
C ASP A 245 12.12 3.78 15.56
N LEU A 246 11.76 4.56 14.55
CA LEU A 246 12.31 4.43 13.20
C LEU A 246 13.01 5.74 12.81
N ALA A 247 14.26 5.67 12.36
CA ALA A 247 14.92 6.84 11.83
C ALA A 247 14.27 7.26 10.49
N MET A 248 14.25 8.56 10.21
CA MET A 248 13.70 9.08 8.95
C MET A 248 14.43 8.53 7.71
N SER A 249 15.72 8.18 7.85
CA SER A 249 16.50 7.50 6.80
C SER A 249 15.92 6.14 6.43
N ASP A 250 15.51 5.36 7.43
CA ASP A 250 15.02 3.99 7.25
C ASP A 250 13.64 4.01 6.60
N MET A 251 12.81 4.98 6.97
CA MET A 251 11.52 5.26 6.32
C MET A 251 11.68 5.64 4.85
N MET A 252 12.65 6.51 4.54
CA MET A 252 12.92 6.92 3.17
C MET A 252 13.52 5.77 2.33
N GLY A 253 14.30 4.89 2.93
CA GLY A 253 14.78 3.66 2.30
C GLY A 253 13.63 2.71 1.97
N ALA A 254 12.76 2.44 2.96
CA ALA A 254 11.60 1.57 2.81
C ALA A 254 10.59 2.08 1.76
N ALA A 255 10.45 3.40 1.60
CA ALA A 255 9.57 4.00 0.59
C ALA A 255 10.13 3.97 -0.84
N ARG A 256 11.44 3.71 -1.01
CA ARG A 256 12.14 3.68 -2.31
C ARG A 256 12.32 2.27 -2.88
N ALA A 257 12.28 1.23 -2.04
CA ALA A 257 12.49 -0.18 -2.40
C ALA A 257 11.22 -0.87 -2.94
#